data_AF-A0A918HMR3-F1
#
_entry.id   AF-A0A918HMR3-F1
#
_cell.length_a   1.000
_cell.length_b   1.000
_cell.length_c   1.000
_cell.angle_alpha   90.00
_cell.angle_beta   90.00
_cell.angle_gamma   90.00
#
_symmetry.space_group_name_H-M   'P 1'
#
loop_
_entity.id
_entity.type
_entity.pdbx_description
1 polymer ?
#
loop_
_entity_poly.entity_id
_entity_poly.type
_entity_poly.pdbx_seq_one_letter_code
_entity_poly.pdbx_strand_id
1 'polypeptide(L)'
;MATEAVRTESPCAMMRRAAQSARKEIKRRRDESLRLQGEISHLQGRPDPDQTAIAALKQRLEVLKAQLTEDELSLDTLEQVITENC
;
A
#
# COMPACT_ATOMS: atom_id res chain seq x y z
N MET A 1 -17.83 -38.84 17.22
CA MET A 1 -16.57 -38.18 17.62
C MET A 1 -16.31 -37.10 16.58
N ALA A 2 -16.36 -35.84 17.01
CA ALA A 2 -16.17 -34.68 16.14
C ALA A 2 -14.68 -34.52 15.88
N THR A 3 -14.21 -34.87 14.69
CA THR A 3 -12.92 -34.40 14.18
C THR A 3 -13.17 -33.03 13.58
N GLU A 4 -12.85 -32.01 14.36
CA GLU A 4 -12.77 -30.63 13.88
C GLU A 4 -11.97 -30.60 12.59
N ALA A 5 -12.64 -30.22 11.51
CA ALA A 5 -11.98 -29.81 10.28
C ALA A 5 -11.19 -28.54 10.60
N VAL A 6 -9.95 -28.69 11.06
CA VAL A 6 -8.94 -27.66 10.85
C VAL A 6 -8.86 -27.54 9.33
N ARG A 7 -9.60 -26.58 8.77
CA ARG A 7 -9.46 -26.17 7.38
C ARG A 7 -8.09 -25.53 7.26
N THR A 8 -7.07 -26.37 7.15
CA THR A 8 -5.70 -25.97 6.84
C THR A 8 -5.76 -25.32 5.47
N GLU A 9 -5.73 -23.99 5.46
CA GLU A 9 -5.62 -23.24 4.22
C GLU A 9 -4.37 -23.73 3.48
N SER A 10 -4.51 -24.06 2.19
CA SER A 10 -3.36 -24.52 1.41
C SER A 10 -2.32 -23.39 1.32
N PRO A 11 -1.02 -23.72 1.18
CA PRO A 11 0.02 -22.70 0.99
C PRO A 11 -0.31 -21.69 -0.11
N CYS A 12 -0.87 -22.16 -1.23
CA CYS A 12 -1.34 -21.32 -2.32
C CYS A 12 -2.50 -20.40 -1.95
N ALA A 13 -3.45 -20.86 -1.14
CA ALA A 13 -4.54 -20.02 -0.65
C ALA A 13 -4.02 -18.94 0.33
N MET A 14 -3.06 -19.28 1.21
CA MET A 14 -2.40 -18.32 2.09
C MET A 14 -1.65 -17.24 1.29
N MET A 15 -0.86 -17.63 0.28
CA MET A 15 -0.13 -16.68 -0.56
C MET A 15 -1.08 -15.76 -1.35
N ARG A 16 -2.14 -16.31 -1.95
CA ARG A 16 -3.17 -15.52 -2.64
C ARG A 16 -3.86 -14.53 -1.70
N ARG A 17 -4.13 -14.93 -0.44
CA ARG A 17 -4.66 -14.02 0.59
C ARG A 17 -3.67 -12.91 0.93
N ALA A 18 -2.38 -13.24 1.09
CA ALA A 18 -1.33 -12.26 1.34
C ALA A 18 -1.23 -11.25 0.19
N ALA A 19 -1.24 -11.70 -1.06
CA ALA A 19 -1.24 -10.83 -2.24
C ALA A 19 -2.48 -9.92 -2.28
N GLN A 20 -3.67 -10.45 -1.96
CA GLN A 20 -4.88 -9.62 -1.85
C GLN A 20 -4.80 -8.56 -0.76
N SER A 21 -4.24 -8.90 0.41
CA SER A 21 -4.02 -7.94 1.49
C SER A 21 -3.01 -6.86 1.09
N ALA A 22 -1.90 -7.24 0.47
CA ALA A 22 -0.91 -6.30 -0.06
C ALA A 22 -1.51 -5.35 -1.10
N ARG A 23 -2.32 -5.86 -2.05
CA ARG A 23 -3.07 -5.02 -3.01
C ARG A 23 -3.95 -3.97 -2.33
N LYS A 24 -4.63 -4.34 -1.24
CA LYS A 24 -5.48 -3.41 -0.48
C LYS A 24 -4.66 -2.34 0.22
N GLU A 25 -3.56 -2.71 0.85
CA GLU A 25 -2.67 -1.74 1.52
C GLU A 25 -2.01 -0.81 0.51
N ILE A 26 -1.52 -1.31 -0.62
CA ILE A 26 -1.00 -0.49 -1.72
C ILE A 26 -2.06 0.50 -2.21
N LYS A 27 -3.30 0.03 -2.43
CA LYS A 27 -4.40 0.93 -2.82
C LYS A 27 -4.64 2.02 -1.77
N ARG A 28 -4.70 1.66 -0.49
CA ARG A 28 -4.89 2.60 0.61
C ARG A 28 -3.78 3.65 0.68
N ARG A 29 -2.52 3.23 0.52
CA ARG A 29 -1.36 4.13 0.47
C ARG A 29 -1.39 5.03 -0.76
N ARG A 30 -1.81 4.53 -1.94
CA ARG A 30 -2.02 5.37 -3.14
C ARG A 30 -3.09 6.43 -2.90
N ASP A 31 -4.20 6.07 -2.28
CA ASP A 31 -5.27 7.01 -1.92
C ASP A 31 -4.77 8.07 -0.92
N GLU A 32 -3.94 7.69 0.05
CA GLU A 32 -3.28 8.63 0.98
C GLU A 32 -2.31 9.58 0.26
N SER A 33 -1.51 9.07 -0.69
CA SER A 33 -0.61 9.88 -1.52
C SER A 33 -1.38 10.94 -2.31
N LEU A 34 -2.52 10.57 -2.90
CA LEU A 34 -3.40 11.51 -3.61
C LEU A 34 -3.99 12.58 -2.67
N ARG A 35 -4.38 12.20 -1.45
CA ARG A 35 -4.87 13.15 -0.44
C ARG A 35 -3.78 14.16 -0.04
N LEU A 36 -2.57 13.69 0.23
CA LEU A 36 -1.43 14.55 0.58
C LEU A 36 -1.10 15.51 -0.56
N GLN A 37 -1.14 15.04 -1.81
CA GLN A 37 -0.95 15.91 -2.98
C GLN A 37 -2.03 17.01 -3.04
N GLY A 38 -3.30 16.65 -2.83
CA GLY A 38 -4.41 17.61 -2.78
C GLY A 38 -4.24 18.65 -1.66
N GLU A 39 -3.81 18.21 -0.47
CA GLU A 39 -3.55 19.10 0.66
C GLU A 39 -2.41 20.08 0.38
N ILE A 40 -1.31 19.60 -0.22
CA ILE A 40 -0.19 20.44 -0.67
C ILE A 40 -0.67 21.48 -1.68
N SER A 41 -1.40 21.06 -2.72
CA SER A 41 -1.92 21.99 -3.73
C SER A 41 -2.87 23.03 -3.14
N HIS A 42 -3.72 22.62 -2.21
CA HIS A 42 -4.63 23.54 -1.52
C HIS A 42 -3.87 24.56 -0.66
N LEU A 43 -2.84 24.15 0.08
CA LEU A 43 -2.02 25.07 0.87
C LEU A 43 -1.24 26.03 -0.03
N GLN A 44 -0.66 25.55 -1.14
CA GLN A 44 0.07 26.36 -2.10
C GLN A 44 -0.80 27.41 -2.80
N GLY A 45 -2.10 27.16 -2.94
CA GLY A 45 -3.06 28.11 -3.52
C GLY A 45 -3.50 29.23 -2.58
N ARG A 46 -3.07 29.22 -1.31
CA ARG A 46 -3.43 30.27 -0.34
C ARG A 46 -2.60 31.54 -0.55
N PRO A 47 -3.13 32.73 -0.19
CA PRO A 47 -2.41 34.00 -0.33
C PRO A 47 -1.12 34.10 0.49
N ASP A 48 -1.08 33.42 1.64
CA ASP A 48 0.10 33.29 2.51
C ASP A 48 0.27 31.81 2.89
N PRO A 49 0.94 31.02 2.04
CA PRO A 49 1.07 29.58 2.22
C PRO A 49 2.10 29.25 3.32
N ASP A 50 1.69 28.41 4.28
CA ASP A 50 2.60 27.89 5.30
C ASP A 50 3.64 26.95 4.66
N GLN A 51 4.83 27.49 4.40
CA GLN A 51 5.93 26.77 3.76
C GLN A 51 6.45 25.62 4.62
N THR A 52 6.36 25.72 5.94
CA THR A 52 6.80 24.66 6.87
C THR A 52 5.84 23.48 6.81
N ALA A 53 4.53 23.75 6.82
CA ALA A 53 3.51 22.73 6.64
C ALA A 53 3.63 22.04 5.26
N ILE A 54 3.82 22.82 4.19
CA ILE A 54 4.01 22.29 2.83
C ILE A 54 5.27 21.41 2.75
N ALA A 55 6.39 21.82 3.35
CA ALA A 55 7.62 21.04 3.36
C ALA A 55 7.45 19.70 4.10
N ALA A 56 6.77 19.71 5.26
CA ALA A 56 6.48 18.50 6.02
C ALA A 56 5.57 17.52 5.24
N LEU A 57 4.53 18.03 4.58
CA LEU A 57 3.65 17.22 3.74
C LEU A 57 4.38 16.63 2.54
N LYS A 58 5.26 17.40 1.88
CA LYS A 58 6.10 16.90 0.79
C LYS A 58 7.03 15.79 1.26
N GLN A 59 7.70 15.95 2.40
CA GLN A 59 8.56 14.91 2.95
C GLN A 59 7.78 13.62 3.23
N ARG A 60 6.59 13.73 3.84
CA ARG A 60 5.72 12.57 4.08
C ARG A 60 5.29 11.91 2.77
N LEU A 61 4.94 12.70 1.76
CA LEU A 61 4.57 12.19 0.43
C LEU A 61 5.72 11.41 -0.22
N GLU A 62 6.95 11.91 -0.15
CA GLU A 62 8.12 11.22 -0.71
C GLU A 62 8.40 9.89 -0.01
N VAL A 63 8.33 9.86 1.33
CA VAL A 63 8.45 8.60 2.09
C VAL A 63 7.36 7.59 1.69
N LEU A 64 6.11 8.06 1.57
CA LEU A 64 4.99 7.20 1.20
C LEU A 64 5.13 6.65 -0.23
N LYS A 65 5.64 7.45 -1.17
CA LYS A 65 5.95 7.00 -2.54
C LYS A 65 7.05 5.94 -2.55
N ALA A 66 8.10 6.12 -1.77
CA ALA A 66 9.17 5.12 -1.67
C ALA A 66 8.64 3.78 -1.14
N GLN A 67 7.81 3.81 -0.09
CA GLN A 67 7.14 2.63 0.46
C GLN A 67 6.22 1.97 -0.57
N LEU A 68 5.46 2.75 -1.34
CA LEU A 68 4.59 2.23 -2.40
C LEU A 68 5.38 1.47 -3.46
N THR A 69 6.52 2.01 -3.90
CA THR A 69 7.38 1.31 -4.87
C THR A 69 7.89 -0.02 -4.32
N GLU A 70 8.33 -0.06 -3.06
CA GLU A 70 8.78 -1.29 -2.40
C GLU A 70 7.65 -2.32 -2.23
N ASP A 71 6.47 -1.87 -1.78
CA ASP A 71 5.29 -2.71 -1.62
C ASP A 71 4.84 -3.30 -2.98
N GLU A 72 4.88 -2.49 -4.05
CA GLU A 72 4.53 -2.91 -5.42
C GLU A 72 5.50 -3.96 -5.97
N LEU A 73 6.81 -3.78 -5.78
CA LEU A 73 7.82 -4.77 -6.15
C LEU A 73 7.66 -6.08 -5.35
N SER A 74 7.37 -5.97 -4.05
CA SER A 74 7.15 -7.13 -3.18
C SER A 74 5.89 -7.90 -3.60
N LEU A 75 4.83 -7.19 -3.97
CA LEU A 75 3.61 -7.80 -4.48
C LEU A 75 3.85 -8.49 -5.82
N ASP A 76 4.56 -7.85 -6.75
CA ASP A 76 4.89 -8.44 -8.05
C ASP A 76 5.67 -9.75 -7.90
N THR A 77 6.68 -9.74 -7.02
CA THR A 77 7.45 -10.94 -6.67
C THR A 77 6.55 -12.05 -6.10
N LEU A 78 5.66 -11.71 -5.16
CA LEU A 78 4.74 -12.68 -4.58
C LEU A 78 3.77 -13.25 -5.63
N GLU A 79 3.27 -12.42 -6.54
CA GLU A 79 2.37 -12.82 -7.62
C GLU A 79 3.06 -13.72 -8.65
N GLN A 80 4.33 -13.47 -8.94
CA GLN A 80 5.15 -14.36 -9.76
C GLN A 80 5.30 -15.73 -9.10
N VAL A 81 5.67 -15.78 -7.81
CA VAL A 81 5.77 -17.04 -7.06
C VAL A 81 4.46 -17.81 -7.08
N ILE A 82 3.32 -17.14 -6.87
CA ILE A 82 2.00 -17.80 -6.96
C ILE A 82 1.77 -18.36 -8.36
N THR A 83 2.08 -17.60 -9.41
CA THR A 83 1.86 -18.02 -10.79
C THR A 83 2.71 -19.25 -11.14
N GLU A 84 3.94 -19.32 -10.64
CA GLU A 84 4.86 -20.43 -10.89
C GLU A 84 4.52 -21.70 -10.07
N ASN A 85 3.82 -21.57 -8.94
CA ASN A 85 3.71 -22.65 -7.94
C ASN A 85 2.28 -23.14 -7.60
N CYS A 86 1.18 -22.56 -8.13
CA CYS A 86 -0.18 -22.77 -7.55
C CYS A 86 -1.38 -23.18 -8.44
#